data_AF-A0A519SPA9-F1
#
_entry.id   AF-A0A519SPA9-F1
#
_cell.length_a   1.000
_cell.length_b   1.000
_cell.length_c   1.000
_cell.angle_alpha   90.00
_cell.angle_beta   90.00
_cell.angle_gamma   90.00
#
_symmetry.space_group_name_H-M   'P 1'
#
loop_
_entity.id
_entity.type
_entity.pdbx_description
1 polymer ?
#
loop_
_entity_poly.entity_id
_entity_poly.type
_entity_poly.pdbx_seq_one_letter_code
_entity_poly.pdbx_strand_id
1 'polypeptide(L)'
;MKLHLLRQTKCLDIYYDSGNDWLFLDWRGDLTLQDAKDACVALAHCHLQRPYPRILNSNAQLEGVSWSVAAWLVTDFLPHMSLAGVEHVAWICSPTLSGRHVVQTIVNWLPGFILNTFFDIEDAVDWLQHTRSTHPQGYTLSQRPPAEQAKLVQVVQELSQRAAPRSRLKHV
;
A
#
# COMPACT_ATOMS: atom_id res chain seq x y z
N MET A 1 -11.90 13.26 7.05
CA MET A 1 -11.24 11.99 7.43
C MET A 1 -11.22 11.85 8.95
N LYS A 2 -11.32 10.63 9.50
CA LYS A 2 -11.14 10.33 10.94
C LYS A 2 -10.01 9.31 11.12
N LEU A 3 -8.78 9.82 11.11
CA LEU A 3 -7.56 9.02 11.02
C LEU A 3 -7.12 8.45 12.37
N HIS A 4 -6.75 7.18 12.37
CA HIS A 4 -6.12 6.47 13.48
C HIS A 4 -4.78 5.91 13.01
N LEU A 5 -3.68 6.35 13.60
CA LEU A 5 -2.35 5.83 13.23
C LEU A 5 -2.25 4.35 13.61
N LEU A 6 -2.03 3.49 12.62
CA LEU A 6 -1.81 2.06 12.83
C LEU A 6 -0.31 1.77 12.99
N ARG A 7 0.50 2.33 12.10
CA ARG A 7 1.95 2.10 12.03
C ARG A 7 2.63 3.32 11.42
N GLN A 8 3.88 3.51 11.81
CA GLN A 8 4.78 4.53 11.29
C GLN A 8 6.12 3.87 10.98
N THR A 9 6.67 4.19 9.82
CA THR A 9 8.05 3.89 9.43
C THR A 9 8.79 5.18 9.11
N LYS A 10 10.03 5.07 8.64
CA LYS A 10 10.83 6.23 8.24
C LYS A 10 10.16 7.04 7.11
N CYS A 11 9.59 6.35 6.11
CA CYS A 11 9.07 6.98 4.89
C CYS A 11 7.55 6.85 4.70
N LEU A 12 6.82 6.20 5.63
CA LEU A 12 5.38 5.97 5.50
C LEU A 12 4.67 6.06 6.86
N ASP A 13 3.58 6.82 6.90
CA ASP A 13 2.55 6.67 7.93
C ASP A 13 1.34 5.91 7.38
N ILE A 14 0.86 4.94 8.17
CA ILE A 14 -0.28 4.11 7.82
C ILE A 14 -1.40 4.46 8.79
N TYR A 15 -2.45 5.10 8.28
CA TYR A 15 -3.64 5.42 9.04
C TYR A 15 -4.82 4.55 8.62
N TYR A 16 -5.69 4.24 9.57
CA TYR A 16 -7.05 3.81 9.28
C TYR A 16 -8.00 5.01 9.36
N ASP A 17 -8.70 5.32 8.28
CA ASP A 17 -9.80 6.29 8.32
C ASP A 17 -11.09 5.59 8.74
N SER A 18 -11.44 5.71 10.01
CA SER A 18 -12.67 5.13 10.57
C SER A 18 -13.96 5.77 10.05
N GLY A 19 -13.90 6.99 9.52
CA GLY A 19 -15.07 7.68 8.97
C GLY A 19 -15.42 7.19 7.57
N ASN A 20 -14.40 6.80 6.82
CA ASN A 20 -14.53 6.40 5.43
C ASN A 20 -14.30 4.91 5.17
N ASP A 21 -13.73 4.18 6.14
CA ASP A 21 -13.35 2.76 6.08
C ASP A 21 -12.36 2.42 4.95
N TRP A 22 -11.18 3.05 5.00
CA TRP A 22 -10.03 2.76 4.14
C TRP A 22 -8.71 2.93 4.90
N LEU A 23 -7.61 2.43 4.32
CA LEU A 23 -6.28 2.87 4.74
C LEU A 23 -5.92 4.18 4.04
N PHE A 24 -5.28 5.08 4.78
CA PHE A 24 -4.58 6.23 4.22
C PHE A 24 -3.08 6.02 4.41
N LEU A 25 -2.35 5.96 3.31
CA LEU A 25 -0.91 5.78 3.24
C LEU A 25 -0.29 7.12 2.87
N ASP A 26 0.48 7.73 3.78
CA ASP A 26 1.14 9.01 3.52
C ASP A 26 2.66 8.82 3.43
N TRP A 27 3.14 8.76 2.19
CA TRP A 27 4.55 8.54 1.88
C TRP A 27 5.33 9.86 1.83
N ARG A 28 6.56 9.86 2.35
CA ARG A 28 7.42 11.05 2.44
C ARG A 28 8.91 10.79 2.16
N GLY A 29 9.59 11.84 1.70
CA GLY A 29 11.04 11.92 1.56
C GLY A 29 11.61 11.16 0.36
N ASP A 30 12.92 10.89 0.41
CA ASP A 30 13.64 10.10 -0.58
C ASP A 30 13.64 8.60 -0.24
N LEU A 31 12.94 7.81 -1.05
CA LEU A 31 12.80 6.37 -0.81
C LEU A 31 14.04 5.61 -1.26
N THR A 32 14.75 5.05 -0.29
CA THR A 32 15.68 3.96 -0.54
C THR A 32 14.93 2.63 -0.68
N LEU A 33 15.58 1.64 -1.31
CA LEU A 33 15.01 0.29 -1.43
C LEU A 33 14.71 -0.33 -0.05
N GLN A 34 15.57 -0.10 0.95
CA GLN A 34 15.35 -0.65 2.28
C GLN A 34 14.16 0.02 2.97
N ASP A 35 14.05 1.35 2.89
CA ASP A 35 12.93 2.09 3.49
C ASP A 35 11.59 1.65 2.88
N ALA A 36 11.55 1.48 1.55
CA ALA A 36 10.36 1.00 0.84
C ALA A 36 9.97 -0.43 1.26
N LYS A 37 10.95 -1.32 1.43
CA LYS A 37 10.74 -2.70 1.90
C LYS A 37 10.14 -2.72 3.31
N ASP A 38 10.72 -1.96 4.22
CA ASP A 38 10.28 -1.89 5.62
C ASP A 38 8.85 -1.32 5.71
N ALA A 39 8.54 -0.29 4.93
CA ALA A 39 7.20 0.27 4.81
C ALA A 39 6.18 -0.73 4.24
N CYS A 40 6.53 -1.47 3.19
CA CYS A 40 5.66 -2.48 2.59
C CYS A 40 5.40 -3.66 3.54
N VAL A 41 6.40 -4.10 4.30
CA VAL A 41 6.22 -5.11 5.35
C VAL A 41 5.27 -4.60 6.45
N ALA A 42 5.43 -3.36 6.90
CA ALA A 42 4.53 -2.76 7.88
C ALA A 42 3.08 -2.71 7.37
N LEU A 43 2.87 -2.33 6.11
CA LEU A 43 1.56 -2.35 5.45
C LEU A 43 0.98 -3.76 5.36
N ALA A 44 1.79 -4.74 4.96
CA ALA A 44 1.34 -6.13 4.86
C ALA A 44 0.89 -6.69 6.23
N HIS A 45 1.57 -6.31 7.32
CA HIS A 45 1.13 -6.65 8.67
C HIS A 45 -0.21 -6.01 9.05
N CYS A 46 -0.54 -4.81 8.56
CA CYS A 46 -1.87 -4.24 8.76
C CYS A 46 -2.96 -5.13 8.12
N HIS A 47 -2.73 -5.65 6.91
CA HIS A 47 -3.66 -6.54 6.22
C HIS A 47 -3.83 -7.93 6.86
N LEU A 48 -2.88 -8.37 7.70
CA LEU A 48 -3.03 -9.59 8.50
C LEU A 48 -4.07 -9.44 9.61
N GLN A 49 -4.21 -8.24 10.17
CA GLN A 49 -5.14 -7.97 11.28
C GLN A 49 -6.59 -7.89 10.79
N ARG A 50 -6.80 -7.27 9.63
CA ARG A 50 -8.10 -7.16 8.97
C ARG A 50 -7.91 -6.80 7.49
N PRO A 51 -8.87 -7.16 6.62
CA PRO A 51 -8.87 -6.68 5.25
C PRO A 51 -9.17 -5.18 5.19
N TYR A 52 -8.54 -4.51 4.22
CA TYR A 52 -8.79 -3.12 3.86
C TYR A 52 -8.97 -3.04 2.34
N PRO A 53 -10.22 -3.09 1.85
CA PRO A 53 -10.48 -3.16 0.41
C PRO A 53 -10.19 -1.85 -0.32
N ARG A 54 -10.08 -0.74 0.40
CA ARG A 54 -9.91 0.58 -0.16
C ARG A 54 -8.69 1.26 0.45
N ILE A 55 -7.90 1.90 -0.41
CA ILE A 55 -6.67 2.59 -0.04
C ILE A 55 -6.65 3.97 -0.69
N LEU A 56 -6.40 4.99 0.13
CA LEU A 56 -5.94 6.29 -0.31
C LEU A 56 -4.41 6.32 -0.17
N ASN A 57 -3.68 6.36 -1.28
CA ASN A 57 -2.23 6.35 -1.32
C ASN A 57 -1.70 7.73 -1.72
N SER A 58 -1.13 8.47 -0.78
CA SER A 58 -0.52 9.78 -0.99
C SER A 58 0.98 9.68 -1.20
N ASN A 59 1.44 10.12 -2.37
CA ASN A 59 2.86 10.37 -2.63
C ASN A 59 3.18 11.87 -2.65
N ALA A 60 2.30 12.74 -2.16
CA ALA A 60 2.44 14.18 -2.28
C ALA A 60 3.74 14.73 -1.66
N GLN A 61 4.27 14.05 -0.63
CA GLN A 61 5.50 14.43 0.08
C GLN A 61 6.71 13.59 -0.36
N LEU A 62 6.58 12.76 -1.41
CA LEU A 62 7.72 12.04 -1.96
C LEU A 62 8.60 12.96 -2.79
N GLU A 63 9.89 12.95 -2.48
CA GLU A 63 10.91 13.76 -3.15
C GLU A 63 11.67 12.94 -4.21
N GLY A 64 11.85 11.64 -3.96
CA GLY A 64 12.63 10.75 -4.81
C GLY A 64 12.23 9.28 -4.67
N VAL A 65 12.19 8.56 -5.80
CA VAL A 65 12.03 7.09 -5.83
C VAL A 65 13.03 6.51 -6.80
N SER A 66 13.90 5.61 -6.32
CA SER A 66 14.86 4.95 -7.21
C SER A 66 14.17 3.92 -8.11
N TRP A 67 14.76 3.64 -9.28
CA TRP A 67 14.29 2.57 -10.17
C TRP A 67 14.25 1.20 -9.46
N SER A 68 15.21 0.95 -8.56
CA SER A 68 15.26 -0.29 -7.78
C SER A 68 14.06 -0.47 -6.84
N VAL A 69 13.49 0.63 -6.31
CA VAL A 69 12.25 0.60 -5.53
C VAL A 69 11.08 0.20 -6.42
N ALA A 70 10.92 0.88 -7.57
CA ALA A 70 9.82 0.61 -8.50
C ALA A 70 9.85 -0.85 -9.00
N ALA A 71 11.02 -1.35 -9.39
CA ALA A 71 11.20 -2.72 -9.85
C ALA A 71 10.80 -3.73 -8.76
N TRP A 72 11.28 -3.53 -7.52
CA TRP A 72 10.96 -4.42 -6.41
C TRP A 72 9.48 -4.40 -6.05
N LEU A 73 8.83 -3.23 -6.04
CA LEU A 73 7.39 -3.14 -5.76
C LEU A 73 6.58 -4.00 -6.73
N VAL A 74 6.87 -3.86 -8.04
CA VAL A 74 6.18 -4.60 -9.11
C VAL A 74 6.39 -6.12 -9.00
N THR A 75 7.60 -6.57 -8.68
CA THR A 75 7.91 -8.00 -8.65
C THR A 75 7.54 -8.69 -7.34
N ASP A 76 7.60 -7.99 -6.21
CA ASP A 76 7.66 -8.63 -4.90
C ASP A 76 6.58 -8.22 -3.91
N PHE A 77 5.89 -7.09 -4.14
CA PHE A 77 4.90 -6.60 -3.22
C PHE A 77 3.50 -6.53 -3.85
N LEU A 78 3.41 -5.79 -4.95
CA LEU A 78 2.16 -5.48 -5.63
C LEU A 78 1.35 -6.72 -6.08
N PRO A 79 1.95 -7.84 -6.54
CA PRO A 79 1.20 -9.06 -6.87
C PRO A 79 0.42 -9.67 -5.70
N HIS A 80 0.73 -9.29 -4.45
CA HIS A 80 0.09 -9.81 -3.26
C HIS A 80 -1.04 -8.93 -2.72
N MET A 81 -1.23 -7.72 -3.26
CA MET A 81 -2.23 -6.77 -2.76
C MET A 81 -3.67 -7.26 -2.97
N SER A 82 -3.94 -7.95 -4.07
CA SER A 82 -5.26 -8.58 -4.30
C SER A 82 -5.53 -9.71 -3.29
N LEU A 83 -4.52 -10.51 -2.93
CA LEU A 83 -4.63 -11.52 -1.86
C LEU A 83 -4.85 -10.86 -0.48
N ALA A 84 -4.29 -9.67 -0.27
CA ALA A 84 -4.54 -8.85 0.91
C ALA A 84 -5.98 -8.27 0.94
N GLY A 85 -6.75 -8.47 -0.12
CA GLY A 85 -8.15 -8.07 -0.25
C GLY A 85 -8.33 -6.63 -0.72
N VAL A 86 -7.33 -6.04 -1.39
CA VAL A 86 -7.41 -4.67 -1.93
C VAL A 86 -8.19 -4.68 -3.25
N GLU A 87 -9.13 -3.76 -3.39
CA GLU A 87 -10.06 -3.65 -4.52
C GLU A 87 -10.03 -2.28 -5.18
N HIS A 88 -9.83 -1.19 -4.40
CA HIS A 88 -9.78 0.17 -4.93
C HIS A 88 -8.60 0.95 -4.36
N VAL A 89 -7.90 1.67 -5.23
CA VAL A 89 -6.77 2.52 -4.86
C VAL A 89 -6.93 3.90 -5.49
N ALA A 90 -7.08 4.92 -4.65
CA ALA A 90 -6.93 6.31 -5.07
C ALA A 90 -5.47 6.72 -4.86
N TRP A 91 -4.77 7.10 -5.93
CA TRP A 91 -3.33 7.37 -5.89
C TRP A 91 -3.03 8.85 -6.16
N ILE A 92 -2.52 9.57 -5.16
CA ILE A 92 -2.10 10.96 -5.32
C ILE A 92 -0.65 10.98 -5.78
N CYS A 93 -0.40 11.59 -6.94
CA CYS A 93 0.93 11.71 -7.52
C CYS A 93 1.77 12.74 -6.76
N SER A 94 3.09 12.50 -6.64
CA SER A 94 4.02 13.54 -6.20
C SER A 94 4.10 14.65 -7.27
N PRO A 95 4.12 15.93 -6.87
CA PRO A 95 4.33 17.05 -7.78
C PRO A 95 5.80 17.18 -8.26
N THR A 96 6.76 16.65 -7.51
CA THR A 96 8.21 16.79 -7.75
C THR A 96 8.81 15.60 -8.48
N LEU A 97 8.27 14.40 -8.26
CA LEU A 97 8.58 13.26 -9.10
C LEU A 97 7.98 13.52 -10.49
N SER A 98 8.71 13.24 -11.56
CA SER A 98 8.13 13.04 -12.89
C SER A 98 7.22 11.81 -12.86
N GLY A 99 6.08 11.92 -12.16
CA GLY A 99 5.28 10.83 -11.64
C GLY A 99 4.58 10.02 -12.71
N ARG A 100 4.46 10.56 -13.94
CA ARG A 100 3.84 9.85 -15.05
C ARG A 100 4.51 8.50 -15.31
N HIS A 101 5.83 8.38 -15.34
CA HIS A 101 6.47 7.12 -15.74
C HIS A 101 6.46 6.04 -14.64
N VAL A 102 6.73 6.39 -13.38
CA VAL A 102 6.74 5.42 -12.27
C VAL A 102 5.32 4.97 -11.94
N VAL A 103 4.36 5.91 -11.90
CA VAL A 103 2.95 5.55 -11.66
C VAL A 103 2.40 4.74 -12.83
N GLN A 104 2.64 5.12 -14.10
CA GLN A 104 2.21 4.30 -15.23
C GLN A 104 2.83 2.89 -15.19
N THR A 105 4.08 2.77 -14.76
CA THR A 105 4.75 1.46 -14.59
C THR A 105 4.12 0.66 -13.46
N ILE A 106 3.76 1.27 -12.33
CA ILE A 106 3.10 0.55 -11.24
C ILE A 106 1.67 0.14 -11.63
N VAL A 107 0.92 1.05 -12.24
CA VAL A 107 -0.49 0.86 -12.65
C VAL A 107 -0.63 -0.23 -13.71
N ASN A 108 0.26 -0.25 -14.72
CA ASN A 108 0.18 -1.24 -15.80
C ASN A 108 0.47 -2.68 -15.33
N TRP A 109 1.10 -2.85 -14.17
CA TRP A 109 1.54 -4.14 -13.65
C TRP A 109 0.68 -4.66 -12.49
N LEU A 110 -0.44 -3.99 -12.21
CA LEU A 110 -1.35 -4.32 -11.12
C LEU A 110 -2.63 -5.01 -11.61
N PRO A 111 -2.64 -6.33 -11.80
CA PRO A 111 -3.85 -7.04 -12.14
C PRO A 111 -4.76 -7.17 -10.91
N GLY A 112 -6.01 -6.73 -11.05
CA GLY A 112 -7.12 -7.16 -10.18
C GLY A 112 -7.71 -6.15 -9.21
N PHE A 113 -7.30 -4.87 -9.23
CA PHE A 113 -7.99 -3.81 -8.49
C PHE A 113 -8.15 -2.53 -9.31
N ILE A 114 -9.16 -1.73 -8.97
CA ILE A 114 -9.52 -0.49 -9.64
C ILE A 114 -8.64 0.64 -9.09
N LEU A 115 -7.78 1.19 -9.93
CA LEU A 115 -6.89 2.29 -9.56
C LEU A 115 -7.22 3.54 -10.36
N ASN A 116 -7.28 4.69 -9.68
CA ASN A 116 -7.32 5.99 -10.32
C ASN A 116 -6.26 6.92 -9.73
N THR A 117 -5.72 7.83 -10.54
CA THR A 117 -4.65 8.76 -10.15
C THR A 117 -5.16 10.19 -10.05
N PHE A 118 -4.62 10.92 -9.08
CA PHE A 118 -5.04 12.27 -8.72
C PHE A 118 -3.81 13.16 -8.46
N PHE A 119 -4.02 14.47 -8.44
CA PHE A 119 -2.99 15.47 -8.09
C PHE A 119 -3.31 16.22 -6.80
N ASP A 120 -4.54 16.09 -6.31
CA ASP A 120 -5.02 16.64 -5.05
C ASP A 120 -5.74 15.56 -4.24
N ILE A 121 -5.84 15.80 -2.93
CA ILE A 121 -6.43 14.84 -1.99
C ILE A 121 -7.96 14.88 -2.02
N GLU A 122 -8.56 16.00 -2.42
CA GLU A 122 -10.01 16.21 -2.37
C GLU A 122 -10.69 15.34 -3.44
N ASP A 123 -10.25 15.43 -4.69
CA ASP A 123 -10.74 14.60 -5.80
C ASP A 123 -10.52 13.10 -5.52
N ALA A 124 -9.36 12.75 -4.93
CA ALA A 124 -9.03 11.37 -4.59
C ALA A 124 -9.97 10.80 -3.52
N VAL A 125 -10.26 11.59 -2.47
CA VAL A 125 -11.19 11.24 -1.40
C VAL A 125 -12.61 11.11 -1.95
N ASP A 126 -13.05 12.09 -2.74
CA ASP A 126 -14.38 12.10 -3.33
C ASP A 126 -14.59 10.87 -4.20
N TRP A 127 -13.64 10.57 -5.10
CA TRP A 127 -13.72 9.35 -5.91
C TRP A 127 -13.80 8.08 -5.04
N LEU A 128 -12.94 7.95 -4.03
CA LEU A 128 -12.89 6.74 -3.19
C LEU A 128 -14.13 6.58 -2.28
N GLN A 129 -14.84 7.67 -1.99
CA GLN A 129 -16.16 7.60 -1.32
C GLN A 129 -17.23 7.03 -2.25
N HIS A 130 -17.18 7.37 -3.54
CA HIS A 130 -18.12 6.87 -4.55
C HIS A 130 -17.83 5.44 -5.01
N THR A 131 -16.63 4.90 -4.76
CA THR A 131 -16.32 3.47 -5.00
C THR A 131 -16.80 2.56 -3.89
N ARG A 132 -17.42 3.10 -2.85
CA ARG A 132 -18.07 2.27 -1.83
C ARG A 132 -19.20 1.51 -2.52
N SER A 133 -18.97 0.25 -2.85
CA SER A 133 -20.01 -0.67 -3.31
C SER A 133 -21.22 -0.50 -2.40
N THR A 134 -22.39 -0.30 -3.00
CA THR A 134 -23.68 -0.27 -2.29
C THR A 134 -23.96 -1.67 -1.73
N HIS A 135 -23.20 -2.06 -0.70
CA HIS A 135 -23.55 -3.15 0.18
C HIS A 135 -24.46 -2.55 1.27
N PRO A 136 -25.74 -2.95 1.33
CA PRO A 136 -26.66 -2.45 2.32
C PRO A 136 -26.10 -2.73 3.71
N GLN A 137 -25.98 -1.66 4.49
CA GLN A 137 -25.83 -1.61 5.95
C GLN A 137 -25.45 -2.94 6.63
N GLY A 138 -24.14 -3.14 6.80
CA GLY A 138 -23.61 -4.23 7.60
C GLY A 138 -22.34 -4.80 6.99
N TYR A 139 -21.23 -4.04 7.05
CA TYR A 139 -19.91 -4.68 7.02
C TYR A 139 -19.78 -5.52 8.30
N THR A 140 -20.34 -6.73 8.27
CA THR A 140 -19.59 -7.82 8.87
C THR A 140 -18.40 -7.94 7.94
N LEU A 141 -17.21 -7.51 8.38
CA LEU A 141 -15.97 -7.74 7.63
C LEU A 141 -16.04 -9.19 7.15
N SER A 142 -16.24 -9.42 5.84
CA SER A 142 -16.19 -10.77 5.30
C SER A 142 -14.81 -11.26 5.67
N GLN A 143 -14.75 -12.13 6.69
CA GLN A 143 -13.49 -12.61 7.21
C GLN A 143 -12.80 -13.26 6.02
N ARG A 144 -11.56 -12.83 5.74
CA ARG A 144 -10.76 -13.47 4.71
C ARG A 144 -10.80 -14.98 4.96
N PRO A 145 -11.20 -15.81 3.98
CA PRO A 145 -11.30 -17.25 4.18
C PRO A 145 -10.04 -17.80 4.83
N PRO A 146 -10.13 -18.77 5.77
CA PRO A 146 -8.96 -19.24 6.51
C PRO A 146 -7.78 -19.67 5.62
N ALA A 147 -8.07 -20.25 4.46
CA ALA A 147 -7.05 -20.63 3.48
C ALA A 147 -6.32 -19.42 2.88
N GLU A 148 -7.05 -18.36 2.52
CA GLU A 148 -6.47 -17.12 2.01
C GLU A 148 -5.73 -16.36 3.10
N GLN A 149 -6.23 -16.39 4.35
CA GLN A 149 -5.52 -15.86 5.51
C GLN A 149 -4.19 -16.57 5.74
N ALA A 150 -4.17 -17.91 5.72
CA ALA A 150 -2.95 -18.69 5.87
C ALA A 150 -1.94 -18.40 4.75
N LYS A 151 -2.43 -18.28 3.50
CA LYS A 151 -1.60 -17.89 2.36
C LYS A 151 -1.02 -16.49 2.53
N LEU A 152 -1.81 -15.52 2.99
CA LEU A 152 -1.31 -14.18 3.27
C LEU A 152 -0.25 -14.18 4.38
N VAL A 153 -0.46 -14.94 5.46
CA VAL A 153 0.55 -15.10 6.53
C VAL A 153 1.88 -15.59 5.97
N GLN A 154 1.86 -16.62 5.11
CA GLN A 154 3.07 -17.13 4.47
C GLN A 154 3.75 -16.06 3.60
N VAL A 155 2.98 -15.36 2.76
CA VAL A 155 3.51 -14.28 1.91
C VAL A 155 4.15 -13.17 2.75
N VAL A 156 3.52 -12.76 3.85
CA VAL A 156 4.08 -11.72 4.73
C VAL A 156 5.38 -12.19 5.39
N GLN A 157 5.48 -13.46 5.77
CA GLN A 157 6.72 -14.04 6.31
C GLN A 157 7.84 -14.02 5.26
N GLU A 158 7.57 -14.48 4.04
CA GLU A 158 8.53 -14.47 2.94
C GLU A 158 8.97 -13.05 2.58
N LEU A 159 8.02 -12.11 2.48
CA LEU A 159 8.29 -10.70 2.24
C LEU A 159 9.20 -10.11 3.33
N SER A 160 8.93 -10.42 4.59
CA SER A 160 9.73 -9.97 5.74
C SER A 160 11.15 -10.51 5.69
N GLN A 161 11.33 -11.79 5.36
CA GLN A 161 12.65 -12.40 5.20
C GLN A 161 13.46 -11.77 4.07
N ARG A 162 12.81 -11.42 2.96
CA ARG A 162 13.44 -10.77 1.79
C ARG A 162 13.69 -9.27 1.99
N ALA A 163 12.94 -8.66 2.91
CA ALA A 163 13.13 -7.29 3.35
C ALA A 163 14.32 -7.16 4.31
N ALA A 164 14.62 -8.22 5.09
CA ALA A 164 15.72 -8.19 6.04
C ALA A 164 17.05 -7.82 5.36
N PRO A 165 17.83 -6.89 5.94
CA PRO A 165 19.14 -6.54 5.41
C PRO A 165 20.02 -7.79 5.42
N ARG A 166 20.66 -8.10 4.28
CA ARG A 166 21.63 -9.19 4.23
C ARG A 166 22.75 -8.87 5.22
N SER A 167 22.84 -9.66 6.28
CA SER A 167 23.98 -9.63 7.20
C SER A 167 25.25 -9.75 6.36
N ARG A 168 26.07 -8.69 6.29
CA ARG A 168 27.43 -8.82 5.79
C ARG A 168 28.13 -9.79 6.73
N LEU A 169 28.32 -11.03 6.27
CA LEU A 169 29.33 -11.91 6.84
C LEU A 169 30.64 -11.13 6.74
N LYS A 170 31.06 -10.55 7.87
CA LYS A 170 32.42 -10.07 8.04
C LYS A 170 33.27 -11.34 8.02
N HIS A 171 33.81 -11.70 6.86
CA HIS A 171 34.92 -12.62 6.80
C HIS A 171 36.08 -11.93 7.52
N VAL A 172 36.35 -12.40 8.74
CA VAL A 172 37.58 -12.15 9.50
C VAL A 172 38.69 -12.98 8.87
#